data_AF-A0A0V1Q1M7-F1
#
_entry.id   AF-A0A0V1Q1M7-F1
#
_cell.length_a   1.000
_cell.length_b   1.000
_cell.length_c   1.000
_cell.angle_alpha   90.00
_cell.angle_beta   90.00
_cell.angle_gamma   90.00
#
_symmetry.space_group_name_H-M   'P 1'
#
loop_
_entity.id
_entity.type
_entity.pdbx_description
1 polymer ?
#
loop_
_entity_poly.entity_id
_entity_poly.type
_entity_poly.pdbx_seq_one_letter_code
_entity_poly.pdbx_strand_id
1 'polypeptide(L)'
;MPMMEKYYKITKYAKPVDDTKYQAGDSAEGVKIPLFRKQYPNYHYETMFFKRQNRGLYGGLQRKRSKTCSEAKNKNLRAHKPNIVKAKLWSETLNKTIATRVSTTVLRTITREGGLDNYLLKDKPARVKTMGFKGWNLKYDVMKKREFNKLPKVEKDGNVQQVYYVHRDGMQITVGKNKLLEELWQFASKDTWTPITWKQFLLNHTYLTTEEIVDKLHHYNFDFSKVSA
;
A
#
# COMPACT_ATOMS: atom_id res chain seq x y z
N MET A 1 -13.66 13.13 18.66
CA MET A 1 -14.00 12.95 17.23
C MET A 1 -14.72 14.19 16.71
N PRO A 2 -14.25 14.83 15.63
CA PRO A 2 -14.87 16.04 15.07
C PRO A 2 -16.26 15.75 14.47
N MET A 3 -17.20 16.70 14.61
CA MET A 3 -18.64 16.54 14.27
C MET A 3 -18.92 16.05 12.84
N MET A 4 -18.06 16.41 11.87
CA MET A 4 -18.21 16.07 10.45
C MET A 4 -18.00 14.57 10.15
N GLU A 5 -17.41 13.81 11.06
CA GLU A 5 -17.17 12.37 10.85
C GLU A 5 -18.40 11.50 11.10
N LYS A 6 -19.39 12.00 11.84
CA LYS A 6 -20.61 11.26 12.22
C LYS A 6 -21.54 10.96 11.04
N TYR A 7 -21.43 11.69 9.93
CA TYR A 7 -22.29 11.51 8.75
C TYR A 7 -22.01 10.20 7.99
N TYR A 8 -20.80 9.66 8.11
CA TYR A 8 -20.45 8.40 7.46
C TYR A 8 -20.69 7.24 8.42
N LYS A 9 -21.82 6.52 8.26
CA LYS A 9 -22.15 5.36 9.11
C LYS A 9 -21.00 4.34 9.28
N ILE A 10 -20.14 4.24 8.28
CA ILE A 10 -18.95 3.38 8.28
C ILE A 10 -17.88 3.76 9.31
N THR A 11 -17.69 5.05 9.59
CA THR A 11 -16.64 5.53 10.51
C THR A 11 -17.02 5.26 11.97
N LYS A 12 -18.32 5.12 12.28
CA LYS A 12 -18.81 4.79 13.62
C LYS A 12 -18.27 3.46 14.17
N TYR A 13 -17.97 2.51 13.28
CA TYR A 13 -17.47 1.17 13.65
C TYR A 13 -16.11 0.91 12.98
N ALA A 14 -15.28 1.95 12.85
CA ALA A 14 -13.91 1.81 12.41
C ALA A 14 -13.07 1.14 13.51
N LYS A 15 -12.13 0.30 13.11
CA LYS A 15 -11.17 -0.32 14.01
C LYS A 15 -10.23 0.78 14.52
N PRO A 16 -10.01 0.89 15.85
CA PRO A 16 -9.02 1.82 16.37
C PRO A 16 -7.64 1.45 15.84
N VAL A 17 -6.88 2.46 15.44
CA VAL A 17 -5.49 2.31 15.00
C VAL A 17 -4.60 2.88 16.09
N ASP A 18 -3.52 2.17 16.37
CA ASP A 18 -2.46 2.66 17.23
C ASP A 18 -1.47 3.47 16.38
N ASP A 19 -1.34 4.75 16.72
CA ASP A 19 -0.49 5.73 16.05
C ASP A 19 0.76 6.07 16.89
N THR A 20 1.10 5.23 17.89
CA THR A 20 2.37 5.37 18.62
C THR A 20 3.56 5.34 17.65
N LYS A 21 4.41 6.36 17.78
CA LYS A 21 5.65 6.51 17.00
C LYS A 21 6.82 6.12 17.90
N TYR A 22 7.51 5.05 17.51
CA TYR A 22 8.72 4.57 18.19
C TYR A 22 9.95 5.28 17.62
N GLN A 23 10.89 5.64 18.49
CA GLN A 23 12.19 6.19 18.15
C GLN A 23 13.29 5.15 18.36
N ALA A 24 14.43 5.33 17.69
CA ALA A 24 15.58 4.46 17.89
C ALA A 24 16.13 4.62 19.32
N GLY A 25 16.22 3.53 20.07
CA GLY A 25 16.64 3.52 21.47
C GLY A 25 15.50 3.34 22.48
N ASP A 26 14.23 3.44 22.05
CA ASP A 26 13.09 3.14 22.91
C ASP A 26 13.11 1.67 23.38
N SER A 27 12.69 1.42 24.63
CA SER A 27 12.57 0.06 25.14
C SER A 27 11.44 -0.70 24.45
N ALA A 28 11.73 -1.94 24.05
CA ALA A 28 10.77 -2.85 23.43
C ALA A 28 9.98 -3.69 24.46
N GLU A 29 10.16 -3.43 25.76
CA GLU A 29 9.52 -4.20 26.82
C GLU A 29 7.99 -4.11 26.73
N GLY A 30 7.33 -5.28 26.72
CA GLY A 30 5.87 -5.39 26.63
C GLY A 30 5.28 -5.11 25.23
N VAL A 31 6.07 -4.64 24.26
CA VAL A 31 5.60 -4.35 22.90
C VAL A 31 5.57 -5.63 22.06
N LYS A 32 4.41 -5.93 21.46
CA LYS A 32 4.25 -7.08 20.54
C LYS A 32 4.72 -6.73 19.13
N ILE A 33 5.97 -7.07 18.82
CA ILE A 33 6.56 -6.82 17.50
C ILE A 33 6.10 -7.90 16.51
N PRO A 34 5.50 -7.53 15.36
CA PRO A 34 5.10 -8.51 14.35
C PRO A 34 6.34 -9.14 13.68
N LEU A 35 6.25 -10.43 13.36
CA LEU A 35 7.32 -11.16 12.67
C LEU A 35 7.65 -10.58 11.28
N PHE A 36 6.64 -10.03 10.60
CA PHE A 36 6.77 -9.48 9.26
C PHE A 36 6.46 -8.00 9.25
N ARG A 37 7.24 -7.24 8.47
CA ARG A 37 6.99 -5.82 8.21
C ARG A 37 5.64 -5.62 7.52
N LYS A 38 4.94 -4.54 7.86
CA LYS A 38 3.71 -4.13 7.17
C LYS A 38 4.04 -3.74 5.73
N GLN A 39 3.35 -4.34 4.76
CA GLN A 39 3.51 -4.01 3.34
C GLN A 39 2.80 -2.72 2.94
N TYR A 40 1.69 -2.41 3.61
CA TYR A 40 0.83 -1.26 3.32
C TYR A 40 0.75 -0.34 4.55
N PRO A 41 0.52 0.97 4.35
CA PRO A 41 0.28 1.89 5.46
C PRO A 41 -1.04 1.55 6.18
N ASN A 42 -1.10 1.85 7.48
CA ASN A 42 -2.31 1.64 8.28
C ASN A 42 -3.50 2.39 7.68
N TYR A 43 -4.65 1.73 7.59
CA TYR A 43 -5.90 2.33 7.13
C TYR A 43 -6.80 2.68 8.32
N HIS A 44 -6.97 3.98 8.59
CA HIS A 44 -7.71 4.52 9.73
C HIS A 44 -9.21 4.16 9.76
N TYR A 45 -9.79 3.78 8.61
CA TYR A 45 -11.23 3.53 8.49
C TYR A 45 -11.56 2.06 8.18
N GLU A 46 -10.72 1.12 8.65
CA GLU A 46 -11.00 -0.32 8.52
C GLU A 46 -12.28 -0.68 9.27
N THR A 47 -13.23 -1.37 8.61
CA THR A 47 -14.53 -1.63 9.25
C THR A 47 -14.52 -2.87 10.14
N MET A 48 -15.06 -2.72 11.35
CA MET A 48 -15.35 -3.83 12.27
C MET A 48 -16.73 -4.46 11.96
N PHE A 49 -17.70 -3.63 11.56
CA PHE A 49 -19.03 -4.07 11.16
C PHE A 49 -19.09 -4.39 9.67
N PHE A 50 -19.78 -5.48 9.31
CA PHE A 50 -19.90 -5.94 7.92
C PHE A 50 -18.53 -6.15 7.23
N LYS A 51 -17.62 -6.91 7.88
CA LYS A 51 -16.24 -7.24 7.44
C LYS A 51 -16.10 -7.68 5.97
N ARG A 52 -17.18 -8.15 5.33
CA ARG A 52 -17.24 -8.43 3.89
C ARG A 52 -16.82 -7.22 3.04
N GLN A 53 -17.10 -6.00 3.50
CA GLN A 53 -16.67 -4.75 2.89
C GLN A 53 -15.15 -4.67 2.71
N ASN A 54 -14.35 -5.14 3.68
CA ASN A 54 -12.89 -5.01 3.62
C ASN A 54 -12.27 -5.79 2.45
N ARG A 55 -13.02 -6.74 1.85
CA ARG A 55 -12.57 -7.59 0.73
C ARG A 55 -12.83 -6.99 -0.65
N GLY A 56 -13.42 -5.79 -0.76
CA GLY A 56 -13.84 -5.21 -2.03
C GLY A 56 -14.10 -3.70 -1.97
N LEU A 57 -14.66 -3.17 -3.06
CA LEU A 57 -14.99 -1.75 -3.21
C LEU A 57 -16.48 -1.54 -2.99
N TYR A 58 -16.86 -1.24 -1.75
CA TYR A 58 -18.27 -1.17 -1.34
C TYR A 58 -18.82 0.26 -1.33
N GLY A 59 -17.95 1.27 -1.38
CA GLY A 59 -18.36 2.68 -1.38
C GLY A 59 -19.02 3.09 -0.06
N GLY A 60 -18.59 2.47 1.04
CA GLY A 60 -19.19 2.67 2.36
C GLY A 60 -20.57 2.06 2.57
N LEU A 61 -21.07 1.26 1.63
CA LEU A 61 -22.36 0.60 1.78
C LEU A 61 -22.29 -0.57 2.77
N GLN A 62 -23.09 -0.48 3.83
CA GLN A 62 -23.22 -1.51 4.85
C GLN A 62 -24.60 -2.17 4.81
N ARG A 63 -24.67 -3.39 5.37
CA ARG A 63 -25.95 -4.07 5.62
C ARG A 63 -26.81 -3.25 6.59
N LYS A 64 -28.06 -3.00 6.23
CA LYS A 64 -29.06 -2.39 7.14
C LYS A 64 -29.93 -3.49 7.74
N ARG A 65 -30.46 -3.26 8.95
CA ARG A 65 -31.49 -4.10 9.57
C ARG A 65 -32.75 -3.26 9.67
N SER A 66 -33.90 -3.87 9.40
CA SER A 66 -35.22 -3.26 9.65
C SER A 66 -36.17 -4.34 10.17
N LYS A 67 -37.40 -3.95 10.52
CA LYS A 67 -38.49 -4.88 10.83
C LYS A 67 -39.51 -4.85 9.70
N THR A 68 -40.01 -6.01 9.27
CA THR A 68 -41.26 -6.13 8.53
C THR A 68 -42.40 -6.13 9.54
N CYS A 69 -43.50 -5.44 9.25
CA CYS A 69 -44.70 -5.49 10.08
C CYS A 69 -45.81 -6.17 9.28
N SER A 70 -46.50 -7.14 9.86
CA SER A 70 -47.73 -7.68 9.28
C SER A 70 -48.89 -6.70 9.49
N GLU A 71 -50.02 -6.98 8.83
CA GLU A 71 -51.28 -6.28 9.04
C GLU A 71 -51.73 -6.35 10.51
N ALA A 72 -51.59 -7.53 11.14
CA ALA A 72 -51.78 -7.74 12.58
C ALA A 72 -50.67 -7.11 13.46
N LYS A 73 -49.82 -6.24 12.92
CA LYS A 73 -48.72 -5.52 13.61
C LYS A 73 -47.63 -6.41 14.22
N ASN A 74 -47.52 -7.68 13.81
CA ASN A 74 -46.42 -8.56 14.22
C ASN A 74 -45.12 -8.13 13.53
N LYS A 75 -44.04 -7.95 14.32
CA LYS A 75 -42.77 -7.38 13.83
C LYS A 75 -41.67 -8.43 13.69
N ASN A 76 -41.26 -8.70 12.45
CA ASN A 76 -40.19 -9.66 12.13
C ASN A 76 -38.91 -8.95 11.67
N LEU A 77 -37.74 -9.37 12.16
CA LEU A 77 -36.46 -8.79 11.77
C LEU A 77 -36.07 -9.19 10.33
N ARG A 78 -35.64 -8.22 9.52
CA ARG A 78 -35.07 -8.45 8.19
C ARG A 78 -33.75 -7.72 7.98
N ALA A 79 -32.97 -8.21 7.02
CA ALA A 79 -31.69 -7.62 6.64
C ALA A 79 -31.69 -7.16 5.18
N HIS A 80 -31.18 -5.95 4.94
CA HIS A 80 -31.02 -5.36 3.61
C HIS A 80 -29.54 -5.35 3.25
N LYS A 81 -29.16 -6.10 2.23
CA LYS A 81 -27.78 -6.18 1.73
C LYS A 81 -27.62 -5.26 0.52
N PRO A 82 -26.47 -4.59 0.34
CA PRO A 82 -26.22 -3.83 -0.88
C PRO A 82 -26.05 -4.78 -2.08
N ASN A 83 -26.36 -4.29 -3.28
CA ASN A 83 -26.13 -5.03 -4.51
C ASN A 83 -24.63 -5.06 -4.83
N ILE A 84 -24.03 -6.25 -4.72
CA ILE A 84 -22.60 -6.48 -4.86
C ILE A 84 -22.38 -7.51 -5.96
N VAL A 85 -21.57 -7.15 -6.94
CA VAL A 85 -21.20 -8.01 -8.07
C VAL A 85 -19.70 -8.29 -8.05
N LYS A 86 -19.27 -9.40 -8.66
CA LYS A 86 -17.84 -9.63 -8.95
C LYS A 86 -17.54 -8.95 -10.28
N ALA A 87 -16.63 -7.99 -10.28
CA ALA A 87 -16.24 -7.26 -11.47
C ALA A 87 -14.74 -7.40 -11.73
N LYS A 88 -14.38 -7.41 -13.01
CA LYS A 88 -13.00 -7.32 -13.50
C LYS A 88 -12.80 -5.89 -13.98
N LEU A 89 -11.92 -5.15 -13.32
CA LEU A 89 -11.67 -3.74 -13.61
C LEU A 89 -10.24 -3.58 -14.12
N TRP A 90 -10.06 -2.92 -15.27
CA TRP A 90 -8.73 -2.61 -15.78
C TRP A 90 -8.10 -1.47 -14.98
N SER A 91 -6.81 -1.62 -14.65
CA SER A 91 -5.97 -0.56 -14.10
C SER A 91 -4.87 -0.25 -15.11
N GLU A 92 -4.90 0.97 -15.63
CA GLU A 92 -3.93 1.44 -16.63
C GLU A 92 -2.54 1.56 -16.01
N THR A 93 -2.45 2.11 -14.80
CA THR A 93 -1.19 2.32 -14.09
C THR A 93 -0.49 0.99 -13.80
N LEU A 94 -1.25 -0.02 -13.37
CA LEU A 94 -0.71 -1.34 -13.02
C LEU A 94 -0.62 -2.29 -14.23
N ASN A 95 -1.15 -1.88 -15.39
CA ASN A 95 -1.26 -2.67 -16.62
C ASN A 95 -1.84 -4.08 -16.38
N LYS A 96 -2.89 -4.17 -15.55
CA LYS A 96 -3.52 -5.46 -15.22
C LYS A 96 -5.00 -5.32 -14.87
N THR A 97 -5.73 -6.41 -15.09
CA THR A 97 -7.12 -6.55 -14.67
C THR A 97 -7.21 -6.96 -13.21
N ILE A 98 -7.91 -6.17 -12.39
CA ILE A 98 -8.14 -6.46 -10.97
C ILE A 98 -9.56 -7.02 -10.78
N ALA A 99 -9.63 -8.29 -10.36
CA ALA A 99 -10.88 -8.91 -9.96
C ALA A 99 -11.25 -8.56 -8.52
N THR A 100 -12.36 -7.86 -8.32
CA THR A 100 -12.85 -7.49 -6.98
C THR A 100 -14.37 -7.58 -6.86
N ARG A 101 -14.87 -7.63 -5.62
CA ARG A 101 -16.29 -7.41 -5.36
C ARG A 101 -16.56 -5.92 -5.31
N VAL A 102 -17.51 -5.46 -6.09
CA VAL A 102 -17.83 -4.04 -6.24
C VAL A 102 -19.33 -3.85 -6.07
N SER A 103 -19.74 -2.78 -5.41
CA SER A 103 -21.15 -2.40 -5.40
C SER A 103 -21.54 -1.79 -6.74
N THR A 104 -22.79 -1.96 -7.17
CA THR A 104 -23.26 -1.36 -8.44
C THR A 104 -23.14 0.17 -8.45
N THR A 105 -23.32 0.81 -7.28
CA THR A 105 -23.11 2.26 -7.13
C THR A 105 -21.66 2.68 -7.34
N VAL A 106 -20.70 1.86 -6.88
CA VAL A 106 -19.28 2.12 -7.09
C VAL A 106 -18.89 1.85 -8.53
N LEU A 107 -19.42 0.81 -9.18
CA LEU A 107 -19.22 0.58 -10.61
C LEU A 107 -19.65 1.80 -11.44
N ARG A 108 -20.86 2.33 -11.19
CA ARG A 108 -21.33 3.55 -11.85
C ARG A 108 -20.41 4.74 -11.59
N THR A 109 -19.85 4.84 -10.39
CA THR A 109 -18.91 5.91 -10.04
C THR A 109 -17.58 5.76 -10.76
N ILE A 110 -17.06 4.54 -10.89
CA ILE A 110 -15.83 4.21 -11.63
C ILE A 110 -16.00 4.56 -13.11
N THR A 111 -17.12 4.18 -13.72
CA THR A 111 -17.44 4.55 -15.11
C THR A 111 -17.50 6.06 -15.28
N ARG A 112 -18.18 6.77 -14.37
CA ARG A 112 -18.28 8.23 -14.41
C ARG A 112 -16.93 8.94 -14.23
N GLU A 113 -16.02 8.36 -13.45
CA GLU A 113 -14.68 8.91 -13.21
C GLU A 113 -13.66 8.45 -14.26
N GLY A 114 -14.08 7.66 -15.24
CA GLY A 114 -13.24 7.23 -16.36
C GLY A 114 -12.19 6.17 -16.00
N GLY A 115 -12.44 5.34 -14.97
CA GLY A 115 -11.54 4.23 -14.65
C GLY A 115 -11.34 3.96 -13.17
N LEU A 116 -10.75 2.80 -12.86
CA LEU A 116 -10.48 2.38 -11.47
C LEU A 116 -9.42 3.28 -10.81
N ASP A 117 -8.35 3.60 -11.53
CA ASP A 117 -7.23 4.38 -10.98
C ASP A 117 -7.69 5.79 -10.58
N ASN A 118 -8.49 6.44 -11.43
CA ASN A 118 -9.09 7.74 -11.13
C ASN A 118 -10.01 7.67 -9.90
N TYR A 119 -10.75 6.56 -9.75
CA TYR A 119 -11.54 6.32 -8.56
C TYR A 119 -10.68 6.17 -7.30
N LEU A 120 -9.57 5.47 -7.36
CA LEU A 120 -8.71 5.27 -6.20
C LEU A 120 -7.96 6.55 -5.80
N LEU A 121 -7.48 7.31 -6.78
CA LEU A 121 -6.63 8.49 -6.58
C LEU A 121 -7.38 9.77 -6.23
N LYS A 122 -8.71 9.77 -6.32
CA LYS A 122 -9.52 10.96 -6.00
C LYS A 122 -9.25 11.46 -4.58
N ASP A 123 -8.74 12.69 -4.50
CA ASP A 123 -8.33 13.32 -3.25
C ASP A 123 -9.50 13.99 -2.50
N LYS A 124 -10.54 13.21 -2.23
CA LYS A 124 -11.65 13.66 -1.36
C LYS A 124 -11.63 12.85 -0.06
N PRO A 125 -11.79 13.48 1.11
CA PRO A 125 -11.82 12.75 2.38
C PRO A 125 -12.94 11.69 2.41
N ALA A 126 -14.08 11.99 1.77
CA ALA A 126 -15.17 11.04 1.59
C ALA A 126 -14.75 9.77 0.83
N ARG A 127 -13.88 9.89 -0.18
CA ARG A 127 -13.36 8.75 -0.95
C ARG A 127 -12.45 7.90 -0.08
N VAL A 128 -11.54 8.51 0.66
CA VAL A 128 -10.63 7.82 1.59
C VAL A 128 -11.43 7.03 2.63
N LYS A 129 -12.49 7.60 3.19
CA LYS A 129 -13.36 6.91 4.17
C LYS A 129 -14.11 5.71 3.56
N THR A 130 -14.56 5.84 2.31
CA THR A 130 -15.51 4.89 1.70
C THR A 130 -14.88 3.81 0.81
N MET A 131 -13.62 3.95 0.40
CA MET A 131 -12.94 3.00 -0.48
C MET A 131 -12.75 1.61 0.16
N GLY A 132 -12.62 1.56 1.50
CA GLY A 132 -12.40 0.32 2.26
C GLY A 132 -10.95 -0.17 2.20
N PHE A 133 -10.64 -1.19 3.00
CA PHE A 133 -9.27 -1.70 3.17
C PHE A 133 -8.63 -2.17 1.85
N LYS A 134 -9.35 -2.99 1.05
CA LYS A 134 -8.85 -3.38 -0.28
C LYS A 134 -8.64 -2.18 -1.21
N GLY A 135 -9.53 -1.19 -1.17
CA GLY A 135 -9.37 0.04 -1.95
C GLY A 135 -8.14 0.83 -1.53
N TRP A 136 -7.85 0.89 -0.24
CA TRP A 136 -6.66 1.56 0.29
C TRP A 136 -5.36 0.90 -0.18
N ASN A 137 -5.28 -0.43 -0.14
CA ASN A 137 -4.13 -1.17 -0.64
C ASN A 137 -3.93 -0.94 -2.14
N LEU A 138 -5.01 -1.00 -2.93
CA LEU A 138 -4.95 -0.71 -4.37
C LEU A 138 -4.53 0.74 -4.65
N LYS A 139 -5.02 1.71 -3.87
CA LYS A 139 -4.59 3.11 -3.99
C LYS A 139 -3.09 3.22 -3.77
N TYR A 140 -2.56 2.56 -2.73
CA TYR A 140 -1.12 2.53 -2.45
C TYR A 140 -0.32 1.93 -3.62
N ASP A 141 -0.75 0.78 -4.16
CA ASP A 141 -0.11 0.14 -5.30
C ASP A 141 -0.07 1.06 -6.53
N VAL A 142 -1.19 1.71 -6.84
CA VAL A 142 -1.28 2.67 -7.95
C VAL A 142 -0.38 3.88 -7.71
N MET A 143 -0.36 4.45 -6.49
CA MET A 143 0.52 5.58 -6.17
C MET A 143 1.99 5.21 -6.30
N LYS A 144 2.40 4.06 -5.75
CA LYS A 144 3.78 3.56 -5.85
C LYS A 144 4.19 3.28 -7.29
N LYS A 145 3.29 2.68 -8.09
CA LYS A 145 3.57 2.44 -9.50
C LYS A 145 3.62 3.74 -10.31
N ARG A 146 2.80 4.75 -10.00
CA ARG A 146 2.90 6.09 -10.60
C ARG A 146 4.22 6.77 -10.25
N GLU A 147 4.65 6.72 -8.98
CA GLU A 147 5.96 7.24 -8.55
C GLU A 147 7.09 6.56 -9.33
N PHE A 148 7.05 5.24 -9.45
CA PHE A 148 8.03 4.48 -10.21
C PHE A 148 8.02 4.82 -11.71
N ASN A 149 6.85 4.96 -12.32
CA ASN A 149 6.73 5.31 -13.75
C ASN A 149 7.14 6.77 -14.06
N LYS A 150 7.20 7.66 -13.06
CA LYS A 150 7.73 9.03 -13.24
C LYS A 150 9.25 9.05 -13.41
N LEU A 151 9.94 8.01 -12.96
CA LEU A 151 11.38 7.89 -13.12
C LEU A 151 11.72 7.68 -14.60
N PRO A 152 12.85 8.22 -15.09
CA PRO A 152 13.22 8.12 -16.48
C PRO A 152 13.47 6.66 -16.88
N LYS A 153 13.34 6.40 -18.18
CA LYS A 153 13.82 5.17 -18.81
C LYS A 153 15.13 5.51 -19.51
N VAL A 154 16.13 4.66 -19.37
CA VAL A 154 17.45 4.86 -19.98
C VAL A 154 17.77 3.68 -20.86
N GLU A 155 18.41 3.95 -21.99
CA GLU A 155 18.91 2.93 -22.90
C GLU A 155 20.31 2.51 -22.46
N LYS A 156 20.49 1.23 -22.16
CA LYS A 156 21.78 0.63 -21.83
C LYS A 156 21.97 -0.60 -22.70
N ASP A 157 23.06 -0.63 -23.46
CA ASP A 157 23.40 -1.74 -24.36
C ASP A 157 22.25 -2.10 -25.34
N GLY A 158 21.53 -1.09 -25.84
CA GLY A 158 20.37 -1.26 -26.72
C GLY A 158 19.06 -1.72 -26.05
N ASN A 159 19.05 -1.90 -24.72
CA ASN A 159 17.86 -2.24 -23.95
C ASN A 159 17.34 -1.04 -23.15
N VAL A 160 16.05 -0.74 -23.28
CA VAL A 160 15.37 0.29 -22.48
C VAL A 160 15.13 -0.26 -21.06
N GLN A 161 15.90 0.23 -20.09
CA GLN A 161 15.78 -0.11 -18.68
C GLN A 161 15.07 1.00 -17.90
N GLN A 162 14.23 0.61 -16.94
CA GLN A 162 13.53 1.54 -16.06
C GLN A 162 14.41 1.88 -14.85
N VAL A 163 14.62 3.16 -14.58
CA VAL A 163 15.37 3.63 -13.41
C VAL A 163 14.55 3.42 -12.14
N TYR A 164 15.20 2.92 -11.09
CA TYR A 164 14.61 2.69 -9.77
C TYR A 164 14.88 3.84 -8.81
N TYR A 165 16.02 4.51 -8.95
CA TYR A 165 16.45 5.58 -8.05
C TYR A 165 17.39 6.54 -8.78
N VAL A 166 17.25 7.83 -8.51
CA VAL A 166 18.18 8.86 -8.97
C VAL A 166 18.89 9.40 -7.73
N HIS A 167 20.22 9.28 -7.70
CA HIS A 167 21.06 9.72 -6.59
C HIS A 167 21.25 11.26 -6.61
N ARG A 168 21.76 11.83 -5.51
CA ARG A 168 22.01 13.28 -5.38
C ARG A 168 22.94 13.81 -6.47
N ASP A 169 23.94 13.01 -6.84
CA ASP A 169 24.90 13.31 -7.91
C ASP A 169 24.30 13.24 -9.33
N GLY A 170 23.02 12.91 -9.45
CA GLY A 170 22.34 12.71 -10.73
C GLY A 170 22.52 11.30 -11.31
N MET A 171 23.26 10.42 -10.65
CA MET A 171 23.44 9.03 -11.07
C MET A 171 22.11 8.28 -11.10
N GLN A 172 21.83 7.62 -12.22
CA GLN A 172 20.57 6.92 -12.44
C GLN A 172 20.75 5.42 -12.27
N ILE A 173 20.15 4.86 -11.23
CA ILE A 173 20.30 3.45 -10.88
C ILE A 173 19.21 2.63 -11.54
N THR A 174 19.60 1.65 -12.35
CA THR A 174 18.68 0.78 -13.10
C THR A 174 18.30 -0.50 -12.34
N VAL A 175 18.99 -0.81 -11.25
CA VAL A 175 18.72 -2.01 -10.44
C VAL A 175 17.90 -1.69 -9.18
N GLY A 176 17.18 -2.70 -8.69
CA GLY A 176 16.41 -2.58 -7.44
C GLY A 176 17.28 -2.67 -6.18
N LYS A 177 16.72 -2.24 -5.04
CA LYS A 177 17.37 -2.24 -3.71
C LYS A 177 18.03 -3.56 -3.32
N ASN A 178 17.40 -4.70 -3.63
CA ASN A 178 17.95 -6.01 -3.26
C ASN A 178 19.27 -6.29 -3.99
N LYS A 179 19.38 -5.89 -5.26
CA LYS A 179 20.61 -6.06 -6.03
C LYS A 179 21.73 -5.17 -5.49
N LEU A 180 21.41 -3.92 -5.12
CA LEU A 180 22.36 -3.04 -4.43
C LEU A 180 22.87 -3.64 -3.11
N LEU A 181 21.99 -4.30 -2.34
CA LEU A 181 22.38 -4.98 -1.11
C LEU A 181 23.30 -6.19 -1.36
N GLU A 182 23.07 -6.94 -2.45
CA GLU A 182 23.97 -8.03 -2.85
C GLU A 182 25.37 -7.52 -3.22
N GLU A 183 25.46 -6.42 -3.98
CA GLU A 183 26.75 -5.81 -4.31
C GLU A 183 27.43 -5.28 -3.04
N LEU A 184 26.69 -4.58 -2.16
CA LEU A 184 27.22 -4.07 -0.90
C LEU A 184 27.78 -5.19 0.00
N TRP A 185 27.13 -6.36 0.00
CA TRP A 185 27.59 -7.50 0.78
C TRP A 185 28.95 -8.04 0.38
N GLN A 186 29.31 -7.98 -0.90
CA GLN A 186 30.64 -8.43 -1.35
C GLN A 186 31.78 -7.64 -0.69
N PHE A 187 31.52 -6.39 -0.31
CA PHE A 187 32.48 -5.52 0.38
C PHE A 187 32.29 -5.61 1.90
N ALA A 188 31.08 -5.39 2.37
CA ALA A 188 30.77 -5.34 3.80
C ALA A 188 31.11 -6.65 4.53
N SER A 189 30.98 -7.81 3.88
CA SER A 189 31.35 -9.10 4.49
C SER A 189 32.87 -9.31 4.62
N LYS A 190 33.68 -8.64 3.81
CA LYS A 190 35.15 -8.73 3.84
C LYS A 190 35.77 -7.75 4.83
N ASP A 191 35.08 -6.63 5.07
CA ASP A 191 35.51 -5.56 5.98
C ASP A 191 35.35 -5.95 7.46
N THR A 192 34.44 -6.88 7.76
CA THR A 192 34.22 -7.35 9.13
C THR A 192 35.32 -8.28 9.61
N TRP A 193 35.85 -8.02 10.81
CA TRP A 193 36.82 -8.89 11.49
C TRP A 193 36.29 -10.32 11.70
N THR A 194 35.01 -10.45 12.05
CA THR A 194 34.34 -11.75 12.21
C THR A 194 33.49 -12.06 10.99
N PRO A 195 33.46 -13.32 10.51
CA PRO A 195 32.61 -13.70 9.40
C PRO A 195 31.13 -13.51 9.77
N ILE A 196 30.46 -12.63 9.06
CA ILE A 196 29.01 -12.44 9.17
C ILE A 196 28.27 -13.33 8.18
N THR A 197 27.02 -13.64 8.47
CA THR A 197 26.12 -14.34 7.54
C THR A 197 25.26 -13.35 6.74
N TRP A 198 24.80 -13.75 5.55
CA TRP A 198 23.90 -12.92 4.73
C TRP A 198 22.64 -12.49 5.48
N LYS A 199 22.10 -13.37 6.33
CA LYS A 199 20.94 -13.06 7.19
C LYS A 199 21.24 -11.95 8.20
N GLN A 200 22.38 -12.02 8.89
CA GLN A 200 22.81 -11.00 9.84
C GLN A 200 23.05 -9.66 9.13
N PHE A 201 23.68 -9.69 7.95
CA PHE A 201 23.87 -8.50 7.13
C PHE A 201 22.55 -7.85 6.73
N LEU A 202 21.61 -8.63 6.21
CA LEU A 202 20.30 -8.12 5.83
C LEU A 202 19.60 -7.50 7.03
N LEU A 203 19.62 -8.12 8.22
CA LEU A 203 19.01 -7.57 9.42
C LEU A 203 19.52 -6.15 9.72
N ASN A 204 20.83 -5.92 9.54
CA ASN A 204 21.49 -4.64 9.82
C ASN A 204 21.41 -3.62 8.67
N HIS A 205 21.03 -4.02 7.46
CA HIS A 205 21.05 -3.14 6.28
C HIS A 205 19.69 -2.95 5.61
N THR A 206 18.67 -3.76 5.96
CA THR A 206 17.36 -3.69 5.31
C THR A 206 16.63 -2.38 5.60
N TYR A 207 16.87 -1.78 6.77
CA TYR A 207 16.25 -0.51 7.17
C TYR A 207 16.83 0.71 6.42
N LEU A 208 18.04 0.60 5.88
CA LEU A 208 18.72 1.69 5.19
C LEU A 208 17.94 2.15 3.96
N THR A 209 17.95 3.43 3.67
CA THR A 209 17.34 3.97 2.45
C THR A 209 18.16 3.54 1.21
N THR A 210 17.57 3.63 0.02
CA THR A 210 18.33 3.37 -1.22
C THR A 210 19.50 4.33 -1.38
N GLU A 211 19.34 5.56 -0.90
CA GLU A 211 20.37 6.58 -0.85
C GLU A 211 21.55 6.15 0.02
N GLU A 212 21.29 5.80 1.28
CA GLU A 212 22.34 5.36 2.22
C GLU A 212 23.10 4.12 1.74
N ILE A 213 22.42 3.21 1.02
CA ILE A 213 23.09 2.03 0.45
C ILE A 213 24.06 2.44 -0.66
N VAL A 214 23.68 3.42 -1.48
CA VAL A 214 24.53 3.95 -2.55
C VAL A 214 25.71 4.71 -1.96
N ASP A 215 25.49 5.53 -0.94
CA ASP A 215 26.55 6.23 -0.20
C ASP A 215 27.59 5.25 0.38
N LYS A 216 27.13 4.13 0.94
CA LYS A 216 28.02 3.06 1.41
C LYS A 216 28.80 2.41 0.28
N LEU A 217 28.19 2.19 -0.88
CA LEU A 217 28.89 1.67 -2.05
C LEU A 217 29.95 2.65 -2.57
N HIS A 218 29.66 3.96 -2.56
CA HIS A 218 30.65 5.00 -2.86
C HIS A 218 31.82 4.96 -1.89
N HIS A 219 31.56 4.78 -0.59
CA HIS A 219 32.61 4.66 0.43
C HIS A 219 33.58 3.50 0.14
N TYR A 220 33.07 2.38 -0.38
CA TYR A 220 33.89 1.23 -0.81
C TYR A 220 34.50 1.37 -2.21
N ASN A 221 34.41 2.54 -2.84
CA ASN A 221 34.86 2.80 -4.22
C ASN A 221 34.29 1.79 -5.24
N PHE A 222 33.01 1.42 -5.08
CA PHE A 222 32.34 0.52 -6.00
C PHE A 222 32.21 1.14 -7.40
N ASP A 223 32.48 0.33 -8.44
CA ASP A 223 32.24 0.71 -9.82
C ASP A 223 30.75 0.55 -10.18
N PHE A 224 30.08 1.69 -10.35
CA PHE A 224 28.66 1.75 -10.67
C PHE A 224 28.33 1.44 -12.14
N SER A 225 29.32 1.25 -13.02
CA SER A 225 29.11 0.93 -14.44
C SER A 225 28.12 -0.22 -14.68
N LYS A 226 28.06 -1.20 -13.77
CA LYS A 226 27.14 -2.35 -13.85
C LYS A 226 25.70 -2.02 -13.45
N VAL A 227 25.52 -1.03 -12.61
CA VAL A 227 24.31 -0.79 -11.80
C VAL A 227 23.60 0.52 -12.18
N SER A 228 24.35 1.50 -12.67
CA SER A 228 23.83 2.72 -13.26
C SER A 228 23.70 2.58 -14.77
N ALA A 229 22.87 3.45 -15.35
CA ALA A 229 22.91 3.70 -16.79
C ALA A 229 23.97 4.74 -17.13
#